data_AF-A0A969Z6M3-F1
#
_entry.id   AF-A0A969Z6M3-F1
#
_cell.length_a   1.000
_cell.length_b   1.000
_cell.length_c   1.000
_cell.angle_alpha   90.00
_cell.angle_beta   90.00
_cell.angle_gamma   90.00
#
_symmetry.space_group_name_H-M   'P 1'
#
loop_
_entity.id
_entity.type
_entity.pdbx_description
1 polymer ?
#
loop_
_entity_poly.entity_id
_entity_poly.type
_entity_poly.pdbx_seq_one_letter_code
_entity_poly.pdbx_strand_id
1 'polypeptide(L)'
;MKRGFTLIELLAVIVILAIVALIATPLILNVIDNAKKGAFENSVYGIIEAIEFKYAKDVLKGNGEETTYIFDDGKQVSPEEILNIKGQKPQKGEIKVNHMGEIALALYDGKYCAEKKF
;
A
#
# COMPACT_ATOMS: atom_id res chain seq x y z
N MET A 1 0.11 -22.03 -53.06
CA MET A 1 1.28 -21.13 -52.93
C MET A 1 1.19 -20.44 -51.58
N LYS A 2 2.15 -20.67 -50.67
CA LYS A 2 2.21 -19.94 -49.39
C LYS A 2 2.93 -18.62 -49.66
N ARG A 3 2.21 -17.49 -49.64
CA ARG A 3 2.84 -16.17 -49.61
C ARG A 3 3.36 -15.95 -48.20
N GLY A 4 4.69 -16.04 -48.03
CA GLY A 4 5.35 -15.66 -46.78
C GLY A 4 5.41 -14.15 -46.67
N PHE A 5 5.33 -13.63 -45.45
CA PHE A 5 5.60 -12.22 -45.17
C PHE A 5 7.01 -11.86 -45.65
N THR A 6 7.15 -10.66 -46.22
CA THR A 6 8.46 -10.12 -46.57
C THR A 6 9.15 -9.57 -45.33
N LEU A 7 10.48 -9.59 -45.30
CA LEU A 7 11.25 -9.05 -44.18
C LEU A 7 11.00 -7.56 -43.96
N ILE A 8 10.70 -6.81 -45.03
CA ILE A 8 10.43 -5.38 -44.94
C ILE A 8 9.08 -5.07 -44.29
N GLU A 9 8.06 -5.89 -44.54
CA GLU A 9 6.77 -5.79 -43.86
C GLU A 9 6.92 -6.05 -42.35
N LEU A 10 7.70 -7.08 -41.99
CA LEU A 10 7.98 -7.38 -40.58
C LEU A 10 8.77 -6.25 -39.91
N LEU A 11 9.75 -5.69 -40.61
CA LEU A 11 10.57 -4.57 -40.12
C LEU A 11 9.73 -3.31 -39.87
N ALA A 12 8.83 -2.97 -40.80
CA ALA A 12 7.96 -1.81 -40.64
C ALA A 12 7.06 -1.92 -39.39
N VAL A 13 6.54 -3.11 -39.13
CA VAL A 13 5.69 -3.36 -37.94
C VAL A 13 6.46 -3.18 -36.65
N ILE A 14 7.66 -3.77 -36.52
CA ILE A 14 8.45 -3.65 -35.29
C ILE A 14 8.90 -2.20 -35.01
N VAL A 15 9.17 -1.41 -36.06
CA VAL A 15 9.52 0.01 -35.91
C VAL A 15 8.34 0.80 -35.35
N ILE A 16 7.14 0.59 -35.89
CA ILE A 16 5.93 1.25 -35.39
C ILE A 16 5.63 0.84 -33.94
N LEU A 17 5.71 -0.46 -33.63
CA LEU A 17 5.51 -0.96 -32.27
C LEU A 17 6.54 -0.39 -31.29
N ALA A 18 7.80 -0.22 -31.70
CA ALA A 18 8.83 0.38 -30.86
C ALA A 18 8.52 1.85 -30.52
N ILE A 19 8.07 2.64 -31.49
CA ILE A 19 7.70 4.05 -31.28
C ILE A 19 6.50 4.15 -30.33
N VAL A 20 5.46 3.33 -30.55
CA VAL A 20 4.27 3.30 -29.69
C VAL A 20 4.64 2.88 -28.27
N ALA A 21 5.47 1.84 -28.12
CA ALA A 21 5.93 1.36 -26.82
C ALA A 21 6.75 2.43 -26.07
N LEU A 22 7.63 3.16 -26.78
CA LEU A 22 8.42 4.24 -26.19
C LEU A 22 7.54 5.30 -25.51
N ILE A 23 6.46 5.74 -26.17
CA ILE A 23 5.54 6.75 -25.62
C ILE A 23 4.65 6.16 -24.53
N ALA A 24 4.20 4.91 -24.69
CA ALA A 24 3.31 4.24 -23.74
C ALA A 24 3.97 3.92 -22.40
N THR A 25 5.26 3.57 -22.38
CA THR A 25 5.96 3.14 -21.15
C THR A 25 5.91 4.15 -19.99
N PRO A 26 6.25 5.45 -20.13
CA PRO A 26 6.18 6.39 -19.01
C PRO A 26 4.73 6.60 -18.52
N LEU A 27 3.74 6.55 -19.42
CA LEU A 27 2.32 6.67 -19.06
C LEU A 27 1.86 5.50 -18.19
N ILE A 28 2.19 4.27 -18.59
CA ILE A 28 1.85 3.06 -17.83
C ILE A 28 2.54 3.09 -16.45
N LEU A 29 3.81 3.50 -16.38
CA LEU A 29 4.52 3.60 -15.11
C LEU A 29 3.86 4.60 -14.15
N ASN A 30 3.39 5.74 -14.66
CA ASN A 30 2.65 6.72 -13.84
C ASN A 30 1.31 6.15 -13.34
N VAL A 31 0.56 5.43 -14.19
CA VAL A 31 -0.69 4.78 -13.78
C VAL A 31 -0.44 3.73 -12.71
N ILE A 32 0.60 2.90 -12.87
CA ILE A 32 1.01 1.91 -11.86
C ILE A 32 1.37 2.60 -10.55
N ASP A 33 2.07 3.73 -10.62
CA ASP A 33 2.51 4.43 -9.42
C ASP A 33 1.34 5.02 -8.63
N ASN A 34 0.37 5.62 -9.33
CA ASN A 34 -0.87 6.09 -8.72
C ASN A 34 -1.70 4.93 -8.14
N ALA A 35 -1.75 3.79 -8.84
CA ALA A 35 -2.43 2.60 -8.34
C ALA A 35 -1.77 2.05 -7.06
N LYS A 36 -0.42 2.04 -7.00
CA LYS A 36 0.33 1.65 -5.79
C LYS A 36 0.06 2.61 -4.63
N LYS A 37 0.08 3.92 -4.89
CA LYS A 37 -0.27 4.94 -3.88
C LYS A 37 -1.68 4.71 -3.32
N GLY A 38 -2.68 4.51 -4.19
CA GLY A 38 -4.05 4.25 -3.77
C GLY A 38 -4.22 2.91 -3.02
N ALA A 39 -3.47 1.87 -3.41
CA ALA A 39 -3.45 0.62 -2.67
C ALA A 39 -2.84 0.76 -1.26
N PHE A 40 -1.80 1.58 -1.12
CA PHE A 40 -1.24 1.91 0.19
C PHE A 40 -2.24 2.70 1.04
N GLU A 41 -2.90 3.70 0.47
CA GLU A 41 -3.95 4.46 1.15
C GLU A 41 -5.08 3.56 1.67
N ASN A 42 -5.59 2.65 0.82
CA ASN A 42 -6.59 1.66 1.22
C ASN A 42 -6.08 0.72 2.32
N SER A 43 -4.80 0.36 2.29
CA SER A 43 -4.19 -0.47 3.35
C SER A 43 -4.13 0.29 4.67
N VAL A 44 -3.81 1.59 4.65
CA VAL A 44 -3.83 2.45 5.85
C VAL A 44 -5.24 2.53 6.45
N TYR A 45 -6.28 2.71 5.63
CA TYR A 45 -7.66 2.67 6.13
C TYR A 45 -8.03 1.31 6.73
N GLY A 46 -7.61 0.21 6.11
CA GLY A 46 -7.83 -1.14 6.66
C GLY A 46 -7.09 -1.38 7.99
N ILE A 47 -5.92 -0.76 8.18
CA ILE A 47 -5.20 -0.80 9.45
C ILE A 47 -5.96 -0.02 10.53
N ILE A 48 -6.45 1.18 10.21
CA ILE A 48 -7.28 1.99 11.11
C ILE A 48 -8.49 1.18 11.58
N GLU A 49 -9.24 0.58 10.66
CA GLU A 49 -10.43 -0.22 10.98
C GLU A 49 -10.09 -1.42 11.87
N ALA A 50 -8.98 -2.11 11.61
CA ALA A 50 -8.53 -3.24 12.43
C ALA A 50 -8.18 -2.81 13.87
N ILE A 51 -7.60 -1.62 14.02
CA ILE A 51 -7.24 -1.05 15.32
C ILE A 51 -8.49 -0.59 16.06
N GLU A 52 -9.42 0.10 15.40
CA GLU A 52 -10.70 0.51 15.99
C GLU A 52 -11.48 -0.71 16.50
N PHE A 53 -11.55 -1.77 15.70
CA PHE A 53 -12.21 -3.01 16.08
C PHE A 53 -11.54 -3.70 17.27
N LYS A 54 -10.20 -3.70 17.31
CA LYS A 54 -9.43 -4.23 18.44
C LYS A 54 -9.67 -3.40 19.70
N TYR A 55 -9.55 -2.08 19.60
CA TYR A 55 -9.79 -1.16 20.71
C TYR A 55 -11.19 -1.35 21.29
N ALA A 56 -12.23 -1.43 20.44
CA ALA A 56 -13.59 -1.71 20.86
C ALA A 56 -13.70 -3.05 21.62
N LYS A 57 -13.03 -4.11 21.15
CA LYS A 57 -12.96 -5.40 21.86
C LYS A 57 -12.27 -5.30 23.22
N ASP A 58 -11.20 -4.52 23.32
CA ASP A 58 -10.42 -4.39 24.55
C ASP A 58 -11.18 -3.55 25.58
N VAL A 59 -11.87 -2.49 25.16
CA VAL A 59 -12.79 -1.72 26.00
C VAL A 59 -13.90 -2.61 26.57
N LEU A 60 -14.50 -3.48 25.76
CA LEU A 60 -15.54 -4.41 26.23
C LEU A 60 -15.02 -5.42 27.29
N LYS A 61 -13.71 -5.70 27.29
CA LYS A 61 -13.04 -6.53 28.31
C LYS A 61 -12.57 -5.73 29.53
N GLY A 62 -12.76 -4.40 29.54
CA GLY A 62 -12.31 -3.51 30.61
C GLY A 62 -10.89 -2.95 30.43
N ASN A 63 -10.24 -3.18 29.28
CA ASN A 63 -8.84 -2.82 29.01
C ASN A 63 -8.73 -1.72 27.93
N GLY A 64 -9.38 -0.58 28.14
CA GLY A 64 -9.33 0.59 27.24
C GLY A 64 -8.06 1.42 27.43
N GLU A 65 -6.89 0.83 27.20
CA GLU A 65 -5.60 1.48 27.43
C GLU A 65 -4.99 2.07 26.16
N GLU A 66 -4.21 3.13 26.35
CA GLU A 66 -3.40 3.69 25.28
C GLU A 66 -2.44 2.62 24.75
N THR A 67 -2.44 2.43 23.42
CA THR A 67 -1.61 1.42 22.77
C THR A 67 -0.84 2.03 21.62
N THR A 68 0.46 1.71 21.54
CA THR A 68 1.31 2.08 20.41
C THR A 68 1.70 0.84 19.61
N TYR A 69 1.30 0.81 18.35
CA TYR A 69 1.73 -0.19 17.37
C TYR A 69 2.95 0.33 16.63
N ILE A 70 4.01 -0.48 16.59
CA ILE A 70 5.27 -0.12 15.92
C ILE A 70 5.51 -1.13 14.82
N PHE A 71 5.79 -0.62 13.62
CA PHE A 71 6.18 -1.39 12.46
C PHE A 71 7.63 -1.10 12.12
N ASP A 72 8.40 -2.16 11.94
CA ASP A 72 9.76 -2.09 11.41
C ASP A 72 10.01 -3.26 10.46
N ASP A 73 10.73 -2.98 9.38
CA ASP A 73 11.03 -3.92 8.29
C ASP A 73 9.83 -4.78 7.82
N GLY A 74 8.66 -4.15 7.66
CA GLY A 74 7.44 -4.82 7.18
C GLY A 74 6.71 -5.67 8.23
N LYS A 75 7.18 -5.67 9.48
CA LYS A 75 6.63 -6.47 10.57
C LYS A 75 6.18 -5.58 11.73
N GLN A 76 5.11 -5.99 12.39
CA GLN A 76 4.75 -5.39 13.68
C GLN A 76 5.73 -5.90 14.73
N VAL A 77 6.43 -4.98 15.39
CA VAL A 77 7.38 -5.27 16.46
C VAL A 77 6.81 -4.99 17.85
N SER A 78 5.75 -4.19 17.92
CA SER A 78 5.01 -3.92 19.16
C SER A 78 3.54 -3.63 18.85
N PRO A 79 2.60 -4.03 19.72
CA PRO A 79 2.76 -5.02 20.79
C PRO A 79 2.99 -6.44 20.23
N GLU A 80 3.31 -7.43 21.08
CA GLU A 80 3.51 -8.84 20.67
C GLU A 80 2.27 -9.43 19.98
N GLU A 81 1.07 -8.97 20.36
CA GLU A 81 -0.16 -9.39 19.70
C GLU A 81 -0.31 -8.73 18.33
N ILE A 82 -0.09 -9.54 17.29
CA ILE A 82 -0.10 -9.09 15.90
C ILE A 82 -1.51 -8.70 15.47
N LEU A 83 -1.65 -7.48 14.92
CA LEU A 83 -2.89 -7.03 14.30
C LEU A 83 -3.19 -7.85 13.03
N ASN A 84 -4.45 -8.30 12.91
CA ASN A 84 -4.92 -8.93 11.69
C ASN A 84 -5.33 -7.86 10.66
N ILE A 85 -4.34 -7.33 9.97
CA ILE A 85 -4.50 -6.26 8.98
C ILE A 85 -4.81 -6.87 7.61
N LYS A 86 -5.82 -6.32 6.94
CA LYS A 86 -6.04 -6.55 5.51
C LYS A 86 -5.22 -5.57 4.68
N GLY A 87 -4.59 -6.06 3.62
CA GLY A 87 -3.81 -5.23 2.69
C GLY A 87 -2.30 -5.31 2.91
N GLN A 88 -1.58 -4.33 2.36
CA GLN A 88 -0.12 -4.29 2.42
C GLN A 88 0.33 -3.74 3.78
N LYS A 89 1.22 -4.48 4.46
CA LYS A 89 1.82 -4.01 5.71
C LYS A 89 2.80 -2.86 5.43
N PRO A 90 2.80 -1.82 6.26
CA PRO A 90 3.79 -0.75 6.13
C PRO A 90 5.18 -1.32 6.41
N GLN A 91 6.20 -0.79 5.74
CA GLN A 91 7.59 -1.15 6.04
C GLN A 91 8.01 -0.61 7.39
N LYS A 92 7.65 0.64 7.70
CA LYS A 92 8.01 1.30 8.96
C LYS A 92 6.88 2.20 9.43
N GLY A 93 6.86 2.50 10.72
CA GLY A 93 5.99 3.54 11.25
C GLY A 93 5.44 3.24 12.63
N GLU A 94 4.68 4.19 13.15
CA GLU A 94 3.98 4.05 14.42
C GLU A 94 2.51 4.40 14.26
N ILE A 95 1.68 3.77 15.10
CA ILE A 95 0.26 4.08 15.26
C ILE A 95 -0.02 4.16 16.74
N LYS A 96 -0.61 5.26 17.19
CA LYS A 96 -0.96 5.52 18.58
C LYS A 96 -2.47 5.62 18.71
N VAL A 97 -3.02 4.89 19.67
CA VAL A 97 -4.43 4.91 20.04
C VAL A 97 -4.51 5.47 21.45
N ASN A 98 -5.18 6.59 21.65
CA ASN A 98 -5.33 7.18 22.98
C ASN A 98 -6.50 6.54 23.78
N HIS A 99 -6.67 6.95 25.03
CA HIS A 99 -7.76 6.47 25.92
C HIS A 99 -9.18 6.82 25.45
N MET A 100 -9.32 7.70 24.44
CA MET A 100 -10.59 8.05 23.83
C MET A 100 -10.87 7.20 22.57
N GLY A 101 -9.93 6.36 22.16
CA GLY A 101 -9.99 5.58 20.91
C GLY A 101 -9.59 6.38 19.67
N GLU A 102 -9.05 7.60 19.83
CA GLU A 102 -8.57 8.40 18.70
C GLU A 102 -7.21 7.88 18.22
N ILE A 103 -7.02 7.91 16.91
CA ILE A 103 -5.86 7.28 16.25
C ILE A 103 -5.01 8.35 15.57
N ALA A 104 -3.75 8.43 15.99
CA ALA A 104 -2.68 9.12 15.28
C ALA A 104 -1.75 8.09 14.63
N LEU A 105 -1.24 8.36 13.42
CA LEU A 105 -0.33 7.44 12.73
C LEU A 105 0.70 8.18 11.89
N ALA A 106 1.82 7.51 11.68
CA ALA A 106 2.82 7.84 10.68
C ALA A 106 3.37 6.53 10.10
N LEU A 107 2.98 6.19 8.87
CA LEU A 107 3.29 4.92 8.22
C LEU A 107 4.04 5.14 6.90
N TYR A 108 5.03 4.30 6.63
CA TYR A 108 5.87 4.34 5.43
C TYR A 108 5.93 2.96 4.76
N ASP A 109 5.70 2.89 3.44
CA ASP A 109 5.70 1.63 2.67
C ASP A 109 6.98 1.38 1.86
N GLY A 110 8.00 2.24 2.00
CA GLY A 110 9.21 2.24 1.16
C GLY A 110 9.22 3.30 0.07
N LYS A 111 8.07 3.93 -0.23
CA LYS A 111 7.95 5.00 -1.21
C LYS A 111 7.09 6.16 -0.74
N TYR A 112 5.94 5.86 -0.13
CA TYR A 112 4.93 6.80 0.32
C TYR A 112 4.83 6.83 1.85
N CYS A 113 4.55 8.02 2.38
CA CYS A 113 4.25 8.23 3.79
C CYS A 113 2.79 8.65 3.95
N ALA A 114 2.09 8.05 4.91
CA ALA A 114 0.77 8.47 5.36
C ALA A 114 0.88 8.96 6.81
N GLU A 115 0.35 10.15 7.08
CA GLU A 115 0.36 10.75 8.41
C GLU A 115 -1.05 11.22 8.80
N LYS A 116 -1.39 11.04 10.07
CA LYS A 116 -2.59 11.58 10.70
C LYS A 116 -2.25 11.94 12.13
N LYS A 117 -2.57 13.17 12.53
CA LYS A 117 -2.48 13.63 13.92
C LYS A 117 -3.82 13.38 14.62
N PHE A 118 -3.81 13.42 15.96
CA PHE A 118 -5.04 13.44 16.75
C PHE A 118 -5.94 14.59 16.32
#